data_AF-A0A1K1LC82-F1
#
_entry.id   AF-A0A1K1LC82-F1
#
_cell.length_a   1.000
_cell.length_b   1.000
_cell.length_c   1.000
_cell.angle_alpha   90.00
_cell.angle_beta   90.00
_cell.angle_gamma   90.00
#
_symmetry.space_group_name_H-M   'P 1'
#
loop_
_entity.id
_entity.type
_entity.pdbx_description
1 polymer ?
#
loop_
_entity_poly.entity_id
_entity_poly.type
_entity_poly.pdbx_seq_one_letter_code
_entity_poly.pdbx_strand_id
1 'polypeptide(L)'
;MKKIFVLLAFCVMIPFNAFAFDICGWWQLEEKPSIFMKITKEKIYGFHYKTSKETEERVEIFVDNSDIPCYLDKKSDDRMLLVNALGEEKLYRLITRDTSLSQKEVQNLCDMRE
;
A
#
# COMPACT_ATOMS: atom_id res chain seq x y z
N MET A 1 -13.99 44.62 -29.67
CA MET A 1 -14.08 44.11 -28.28
C MET A 1 -14.89 42.83 -28.25
N LYS A 2 -14.34 41.79 -27.59
CA LYS A 2 -15.00 40.58 -27.08
C LYS A 2 -15.91 39.81 -28.06
N LYS A 3 -15.32 38.87 -28.81
CA LYS A 3 -15.98 37.58 -29.05
C LYS A 3 -15.23 36.54 -28.25
N ILE A 4 -15.79 36.32 -27.07
CA ILE A 4 -15.30 35.53 -25.95
C ILE A 4 -15.13 34.09 -26.42
N PHE A 5 -13.95 33.55 -26.12
CA PHE A 5 -13.62 32.14 -25.98
C PHE A 5 -14.81 31.34 -25.46
N VAL A 6 -15.52 30.63 -26.33
CA VAL A 6 -16.42 29.53 -25.93
C VAL A 6 -15.84 28.26 -26.53
N LEU A 7 -14.67 27.90 -26.01
CA LEU A 7 -13.92 26.72 -26.44
C LEU A 7 -13.13 26.21 -25.23
N LEU A 8 -13.78 26.08 -24.07
CA LEU A 8 -13.19 25.56 -22.82
C LEU A 8 -14.28 25.40 -21.75
N ALA A 9 -15.20 24.46 -21.92
CA ALA A 9 -16.12 24.07 -20.82
C ALA A 9 -16.63 22.63 -20.91
N PHE A 10 -15.95 21.76 -21.66
CA PHE A 10 -16.24 20.32 -21.68
C PHE A 10 -14.99 19.48 -21.44
N CYS A 11 -13.97 20.06 -20.80
CA CYS A 11 -12.89 19.26 -20.23
C CYS A 11 -13.40 18.58 -18.95
N VAL A 12 -13.84 17.33 -19.14
CA VAL A 12 -13.44 16.23 -18.25
C VAL A 12 -13.90 16.38 -16.80
N MET A 13 -15.20 16.20 -16.55
CA MET A 13 -15.63 15.47 -15.34
C MET A 13 -15.44 13.97 -15.58
N ILE A 14 -14.24 13.54 -15.94
CA ILE A 14 -13.87 12.15 -15.64
C ILE A 14 -13.59 12.21 -14.15
N PRO A 15 -14.36 11.52 -13.28
CA PRO A 15 -13.86 11.23 -11.96
C PRO A 15 -12.55 10.48 -12.23
N PHE A 16 -11.41 11.16 -12.06
CA PHE A 16 -10.18 10.46 -11.83
C PHE A 16 -10.50 9.65 -10.58
N ASN A 17 -10.87 8.38 -10.78
CA ASN A 17 -10.73 7.36 -9.77
C ASN A 17 -9.23 7.33 -9.51
N ALA A 18 -8.80 8.28 -8.68
CA ALA A 18 -7.54 8.29 -7.98
C ALA A 18 -7.40 6.87 -7.45
N PHE A 19 -6.53 6.08 -8.07
CA PHE A 19 -6.39 4.68 -7.73
C PHE A 19 -5.87 4.68 -6.30
N ALA A 20 -6.72 4.27 -5.37
CA ALA A 20 -6.37 4.15 -3.96
C ALA A 20 -5.13 3.26 -3.83
N PHE A 21 -4.27 3.56 -2.87
CA PHE A 21 -3.00 2.86 -2.71
C PHE A 21 -3.26 1.36 -2.44
N ASP A 22 -3.06 0.51 -3.46
CA ASP A 22 -3.18 -0.93 -3.29
C ASP A 22 -2.02 -1.45 -2.43
N ILE A 23 -2.35 -1.79 -1.18
CA ILE A 23 -1.42 -2.35 -0.20
C ILE A 23 -1.35 -3.87 -0.25
N CYS A 24 -2.23 -4.55 -1.00
CA CYS A 24 -2.25 -6.00 -1.05
C CYS A 24 -1.00 -6.55 -1.74
N GLY A 25 -0.43 -7.60 -1.17
CA GLY A 25 0.77 -8.25 -1.70
C GLY A 25 1.68 -8.81 -0.63
N TRP A 26 2.81 -9.31 -1.12
CA TRP A 26 3.94 -9.72 -0.31
C TRP A 26 5.00 -8.63 -0.33
N TRP A 27 5.40 -8.22 0.87
CA TRP A 27 6.33 -7.15 1.12
C TRP A 27 7.53 -7.67 1.89
N GLN A 28 8.74 -7.25 1.53
CA GLN A 28 9.99 -7.60 2.19
C GLN A 28 10.47 -6.41 3.02
N LEU A 29 10.88 -6.64 4.26
CA LEU A 29 11.51 -5.60 5.07
C LEU A 29 12.91 -5.29 4.53
N GLU A 30 13.20 -4.02 4.21
CA GLU A 30 14.49 -3.63 3.63
C GLU A 30 15.66 -3.80 4.62
N GLU A 31 15.47 -3.44 5.90
CA GLU A 31 16.52 -3.57 6.94
C GLU A 31 16.85 -5.02 7.29
N LYS A 32 15.92 -5.96 7.05
CA LYS A 32 16.09 -7.37 7.35
C LYS A 32 15.36 -8.23 6.31
N PRO A 33 16.04 -8.56 5.18
CA PRO A 33 15.44 -9.25 4.04
C PRO A 33 14.82 -10.62 4.33
N SER A 34 15.14 -11.23 5.47
CA SER A 34 14.51 -12.48 5.94
C SER A 34 13.08 -12.31 6.45
N ILE A 35 12.60 -11.06 6.63
CA ILE A 35 11.26 -10.75 7.15
C ILE A 35 10.32 -10.38 6.00
N PHE A 36 9.19 -11.08 5.96
CA PHE A 36 8.15 -10.94 4.96
C PHE A 36 6.82 -10.56 5.61
N MET A 37 6.12 -9.61 5.02
CA MET A 37 4.77 -9.20 5.39
C MET A 37 3.81 -9.56 4.27
N LYS A 38 2.78 -10.34 4.59
CA LYS A 38 1.64 -10.57 3.71
C LYS A 38 0.51 -9.63 4.08
N ILE A 39 0.02 -8.88 3.10
CA ILE A 39 -1.19 -8.05 3.23
C ILE A 39 -2.24 -8.60 2.25
N THR A 40 -3.40 -8.94 2.77
CA THR A 40 -4.61 -9.26 2.00
C THR A 40 -5.67 -8.20 2.31
N LYS A 41 -6.88 -8.33 1.74
CA LYS A 41 -8.01 -7.45 2.06
C LYS A 41 -8.43 -7.46 3.53
N GLU A 42 -8.11 -8.54 4.25
CA GLU A 42 -8.60 -8.75 5.61
C GLU A 42 -7.48 -8.83 6.65
N LYS A 43 -6.26 -9.18 6.22
CA LYS A 43 -5.15 -9.48 7.13
C LYS A 43 -3.84 -8.80 6.76
N ILE A 44 -3.12 -8.36 7.78
CA ILE A 44 -1.73 -7.89 7.71
C ILE A 44 -0.90 -8.71 8.70
N TYR A 45 0.20 -9.33 8.24
CA TYR A 45 0.98 -10.27 9.07
C TYR A 45 0.17 -11.42 9.71
N GLY A 46 -1.03 -11.72 9.17
CA GLY A 46 -1.95 -12.71 9.73
C GLY A 46 -2.94 -12.17 10.77
N PHE A 47 -2.77 -10.93 11.24
CA PHE A 47 -3.70 -10.22 12.10
C PHE A 47 -4.83 -9.59 11.29
N HIS A 48 -6.03 -9.50 11.85
CA HIS A 48 -7.12 -8.80 11.18
C HIS A 48 -6.82 -7.30 11.19
N TYR A 49 -7.30 -6.57 10.17
CA TYR A 49 -7.26 -5.12 10.22
C TYR A 49 -8.48 -4.50 9.58
N LYS A 50 -8.69 -3.23 9.88
CA LYS A 50 -9.70 -2.38 9.23
C LYS A 50 -9.03 -1.12 8.72
N THR A 51 -9.40 -0.73 7.50
CA THR A 51 -9.02 0.58 6.95
C THR A 51 -10.06 1.62 7.38
N SER A 52 -9.61 2.74 7.94
CA SER A 52 -10.47 3.88 8.28
C SER A 52 -10.42 4.98 7.22
N LYS A 53 -9.25 5.16 6.60
CA LYS A 53 -9.00 6.18 5.59
C LYS A 53 -8.01 5.67 4.56
N GLU A 54 -8.35 5.87 3.29
CA GLU A 54 -7.53 5.43 2.15
C GLU A 54 -7.36 6.60 1.19
N THR A 55 -6.13 6.86 0.78
CA THR A 55 -5.74 7.87 -0.19
C THR A 55 -4.72 7.27 -1.16
N GLU A 56 -4.29 8.02 -2.18
CA GLU A 56 -3.24 7.58 -3.11
C GLU A 56 -1.88 7.40 -2.43
N GLU A 57 -1.65 8.09 -1.29
CA GLU A 57 -0.34 8.16 -0.63
C GLU A 57 -0.30 7.48 0.74
N ARG A 58 -1.45 7.24 1.36
CA ARG A 58 -1.54 6.71 2.74
C ARG A 58 -2.79 5.89 2.96
N VAL A 59 -2.61 4.77 3.64
CA VAL A 59 -3.70 3.97 4.22
C VAL A 59 -3.57 3.99 5.75
N GLU A 60 -4.63 4.38 6.44
CA GLU A 60 -4.74 4.29 7.89
C GLU A 60 -5.44 2.99 8.27
N ILE A 61 -4.78 2.18 9.11
CA ILE A 61 -5.26 0.86 9.50
C ILE A 61 -5.34 0.72 11.03
N PHE A 62 -6.32 -0.04 11.50
CA PHE A 62 -6.43 -0.50 12.88
C PHE A 62 -6.27 -2.02 12.87
N VAL A 63 -5.26 -2.52 13.59
CA VAL A 63 -4.93 -3.95 13.64
C VAL A 63 -5.61 -4.59 14.86
N ASP A 64 -6.29 -5.70 14.62
CA ASP A 64 -7.18 -6.41 15.55
C ASP A 64 -8.13 -5.46 16.30
N ASN A 65 -7.99 -5.36 17.62
CA ASN A 65 -8.81 -4.52 18.50
C ASN A 65 -8.02 -3.30 19.04
N SER A 66 -6.94 -2.89 18.35
CA SER A 66 -6.21 -1.69 18.72
C SER A 66 -7.03 -0.44 18.42
N ASP A 67 -7.10 0.50 19.37
CA ASP A 67 -7.67 1.84 19.17
C ASP A 67 -6.64 2.86 18.65
N ILE A 68 -5.38 2.44 18.51
CA ILE A 68 -4.29 3.26 17.97
C ILE A 68 -4.04 2.86 16.51
N PRO A 69 -4.12 3.79 15.56
CA PRO A 69 -3.90 3.49 14.15
C PRO A 69 -2.42 3.24 13.85
N CYS A 70 -2.19 2.42 12.83
CA CYS A 70 -0.93 2.35 12.09
C CYS A 70 -1.14 2.98 10.70
N TYR A 71 -0.05 3.40 10.07
CA TYR A 71 -0.08 4.02 8.75
C TYR A 71 0.80 3.25 7.76
N LEU A 72 0.28 3.08 6.55
CA LEU A 72 0.99 2.53 5.41
C LEU A 72 1.14 3.65 4.38
N ASP A 73 2.34 4.23 4.33
CA ASP A 73 2.64 5.34 3.41
C ASP A 73 3.28 4.80 2.13
N LYS A 74 2.73 5.18 0.99
CA LYS A 74 3.35 4.96 -0.30
C LYS A 74 4.65 5.77 -0.37
N LYS A 75 5.75 5.13 -0.78
CA LYS A 75 7.03 5.81 -1.06
C LYS A 75 7.39 5.73 -2.54
N SER A 76 7.03 4.64 -3.19
CA SER A 76 7.05 4.44 -4.65
C SER A 76 6.04 3.35 -4.99
N ASP A 77 5.93 2.97 -6.27
CA ASP A 77 5.03 1.88 -6.68
C ASP A 77 5.42 0.51 -6.08
N ASP A 78 6.70 0.36 -5.70
CA ASP A 78 7.29 -0.84 -5.13
C ASP A 78 7.78 -0.67 -3.69
N ARG A 79 7.56 0.49 -3.04
CA ARG A 79 7.99 0.72 -1.65
C ARG A 79 6.91 1.37 -0.80
N MET A 80 6.89 0.93 0.46
CA MET A 80 5.92 1.38 1.45
C MET A 80 6.60 1.52 2.81
N LEU A 81 6.25 2.57 3.55
CA LEU A 81 6.67 2.76 4.93
C LEU A 81 5.52 2.40 5.86
N LEU A 82 5.74 1.42 6.74
CA LEU A 82 4.85 1.13 7.85
C LEU A 82 5.26 1.99 9.04
N VAL A 83 4.34 2.82 9.54
CA VAL A 83 4.46 3.52 10.82
C VAL A 83 3.52 2.84 11.80
N ASN A 84 4.07 2.18 12.82
CA ASN A 84 3.26 1.46 13.79
C ASN A 84 2.65 2.39 14.85
N ALA A 85 1.84 1.82 15.75
CA ALA A 85 1.18 2.55 16.84
C ALA A 85 2.14 3.27 17.81
N LEU A 86 3.42 2.89 17.86
CA LEU A 86 4.45 3.53 18.67
C LEU A 86 5.24 4.62 17.90
N GLY A 87 4.92 4.82 16.62
CA GLY A 87 5.65 5.72 15.73
C GLY A 87 6.94 5.14 15.17
N GLU A 88 7.20 3.84 15.33
CA GLU A 88 8.35 3.19 14.70
C GLU A 88 8.10 3.02 13.20
N GLU A 89 9.10 3.36 12.40
CA GLU A 89 9.03 3.33 10.95
C GLU A 89 9.80 2.13 10.38
N LYS A 90 9.18 1.39 9.45
CA LYS A 90 9.81 0.26 8.75
C LYS A 90 9.54 0.34 7.25
N LEU A 91 10.62 0.33 6.47
CA LEU A 91 10.53 0.39 5.01
C LEU A 91 10.43 -1.00 4.40
N TYR A 92 9.44 -1.18 3.55
CA TYR A 92 9.16 -2.43 2.87
C TYR A 92 9.21 -2.26 1.36
N ARG A 93 9.74 -3.28 0.68
CA ARG A 93 9.74 -3.42 -0.78
C ARG A 93 8.73 -4.47 -1.22
N LEU A 94 7.96 -4.18 -2.26
CA LEU A 94 7.02 -5.11 -2.86
C LEU A 94 7.78 -6.24 -3.58
N ILE A 95 7.42 -7.48 -3.27
CA ILE A 95 7.93 -8.66 -3.97
C ILE A 95 6.98 -9.03 -5.11
N THR A 96 5.69 -9.18 -4.76
CA THR A 96 4.62 -9.60 -5.67
C THR A 96 3.24 -9.20 -5.14
N ARG A 97 2.31 -8.90 -6.06
CA ARG A 97 0.90 -8.65 -5.75
C ARG A 97 0.09 -9.95 -5.61
N ASP A 98 0.67 -11.08 -6.01
CA ASP A 98 0.02 -12.39 -5.88
C ASP A 98 0.02 -12.87 -4.42
N THR A 99 -1.10 -12.61 -3.74
CA THR A 99 -1.33 -13.03 -2.36
C THR A 99 -1.71 -14.52 -2.24
N SER A 100 -1.84 -15.27 -3.33
CA SER A 100 -2.10 -16.72 -3.27
C SER A 100 -0.86 -17.52 -2.89
N LEU A 101 0.34 -16.97 -3.20
CA LEU A 101 1.62 -17.62 -2.92
C LEU A 101 1.84 -17.86 -1.42
N SER A 102 2.53 -18.97 -1.13
CA SER A 102 3.09 -19.28 0.17
C SER A 102 4.38 -18.49 0.42
N GLN A 103 4.77 -18.37 1.68
CA GLN A 103 6.02 -17.70 2.06
C GLN A 103 7.25 -18.37 1.40
N LYS A 104 7.26 -19.70 1.27
CA LYS A 104 8.36 -20.44 0.64
C LYS A 104 8.51 -20.09 -0.84
N GLU A 105 7.41 -19.97 -1.56
CA GLU A 105 7.43 -19.55 -2.98
C GLU A 105 7.92 -18.11 -3.13
N VAL A 106 7.49 -17.22 -2.23
CA VAL A 106 7.95 -15.83 -2.19
C VAL A 106 9.44 -15.71 -1.86
N GLN A 107 9.96 -16.56 -0.97
CA GLN A 107 11.39 -16.65 -0.69
C GLN A 107 12.17 -17.04 -1.94
N ASN A 108 11.74 -18.10 -2.64
CA ASN A 108 12.37 -18.51 -3.90
C ASN A 108 12.36 -17.39 -4.96
N LEU A 109 11.29 -16.57 -5.03
CA LEU A 109 11.24 -15.41 -5.92
C LEU A 109 12.29 -14.35 -5.61
N CYS A 110 12.72 -14.24 -4.35
CA CYS A 110 13.78 -13.32 -3.94
C CYS A 110 15.15 -13.90 -4.31
N ASP A 111 15.38 -15.19 -4.03
CA ASP A 111 16.66 -15.87 -4.32
C ASP A 111 16.97 -15.92 -5.83
N MET A 112 15.95 -15.90 -6.69
CA MET A 112 16.14 -15.83 -8.15
C MET A 112 16.48 -14.41 -8.67
N ARG A 113 16.32 -13.36 -7.84
CA ARG A 113 16.62 -11.97 -8.21
C ARG A 113 18.03 -11.52 -7.78
N GLU A 114 18.69 -12.26 -6.91
CA GLU A 114 20.08 -12.04 -6.46
C GLU A 114 21.09 -12.78 -7.34
#